data_AF-A0A844BEE8-F1
#
_entry.id   AF-A0A844BEE8-F1
#
_cell.length_a   1.000
_cell.length_b   1.000
_cell.length_c   1.000
_cell.angle_alpha   90.00
_cell.angle_beta   90.00
_cell.angle_gamma   90.00
#
_symmetry.space_group_name_H-M   'P 1'
#
loop_
_entity.id
_entity.type
_entity.pdbx_description
1 polymer ?
#
loop_
_entity_poly.entity_id
_entity_poly.type
_entity_poly.pdbx_seq_one_letter_code
_entity_poly.pdbx_strand_id
1 'polypeptide(L)'
;MNLRTVFRTIWIVLVTTVLVVSMLGFDGKPNSDIAVFLVWLMIGLTAPAGLLVPLGHVALYEIYLLSVPTSYESLFFDWLAFCVLGYLQWFKLVPFVFERARQWRSRSSVN
;
A
#
# COMPACT_ATOMS: atom_id res chain seq x y z
N MET A 1 -16.16 17.50 -11.03
CA MET A 1 -15.02 16.75 -10.46
C MET A 1 -14.92 15.43 -11.21
N ASN A 2 -13.76 15.07 -11.78
CA ASN A 2 -13.63 13.83 -12.57
C ASN A 2 -13.65 12.60 -11.65
N LEU A 3 -14.26 11.50 -12.08
CA LEU A 3 -14.37 10.25 -11.30
C LEU A 3 -13.00 9.74 -10.81
N ARG A 4 -11.97 9.87 -11.66
CA ARG A 4 -10.58 9.54 -11.32
C ARG A 4 -10.05 10.40 -10.17
N THR A 5 -10.36 11.68 -10.16
CA THR A 5 -9.95 12.61 -9.10
C THR A 5 -10.67 12.28 -7.80
N VAL A 6 -11.97 11.99 -7.85
CA VAL A 6 -12.76 11.58 -6.67
C VAL A 6 -12.17 10.32 -6.04
N PHE A 7 -11.96 9.27 -6.83
CA PHE A 7 -11.40 8.01 -6.34
C PHE A 7 -9.99 8.21 -5.74
N ARG A 8 -9.15 9.02 -6.39
CA ARG A 8 -7.82 9.38 -5.85
C ARG A 8 -7.91 10.11 -4.51
N THR A 9 -8.79 11.10 -4.41
CA THR A 9 -8.98 11.84 -3.16
C THR A 9 -9.46 10.92 -2.05
N ILE A 10 -10.45 10.06 -2.31
CA ILE A 10 -10.95 9.09 -1.33
C ILE A 10 -9.82 8.16 -0.86
N TRP A 11 -9.05 7.61 -1.80
CA TRP A 11 -7.94 6.72 -1.47
C TRP A 11 -6.86 7.42 -0.61
N ILE A 12 -6.47 8.66 -0.95
CA ILE A 12 -5.52 9.44 -0.16
C ILE A 12 -6.07 9.67 1.25
N VAL A 13 -7.33 10.09 1.37
CA VAL A 13 -7.97 10.34 2.67
C VAL A 13 -7.98 9.06 3.51
N LEU A 14 -8.33 7.91 2.93
CA LEU A 14 -8.32 6.63 3.64
C LEU A 14 -6.92 6.26 4.13
N VAL A 15 -5.92 6.32 3.23
CA VAL A 15 -4.53 5.99 3.56
C VAL A 15 -3.97 6.93 4.64
N THR A 16 -4.25 8.23 4.57
CA THR A 16 -3.84 9.18 5.61
C THR A 16 -4.57 8.94 6.93
N THR A 17 -5.87 8.59 6.88
CA THR A 17 -6.65 8.28 8.08
C THR A 17 -6.07 7.07 8.82
N VAL A 18 -5.69 6.02 8.09
CA VAL A 18 -5.02 4.84 8.68
C VAL A 18 -3.75 5.25 9.41
N LEU A 19 -2.89 6.07 8.81
CA LEU A 19 -1.67 6.56 9.48
C LEU A 19 -1.99 7.34 10.76
N VAL A 20 -2.93 8.27 10.69
CA VAL A 20 -3.29 9.13 11.84
C VAL A 20 -3.83 8.27 12.99
N VAL A 21 -4.75 7.34 12.71
CA VAL A 21 -5.28 6.42 13.73
C VAL A 21 -4.16 5.57 14.31
N SER A 22 -3.25 5.05 13.48
CA SER A 22 -2.14 4.24 13.96
C SER A 22 -1.14 5.03 14.80
N MET A 23 -0.87 6.30 14.47
CA MET A 23 0.01 7.14 15.28
C MET A 23 -0.62 7.52 16.62
N LEU A 24 -1.93 7.80 16.66
CA LEU A 24 -2.64 8.11 17.90
C LEU A 24 -2.84 6.89 18.80
N GLY A 25 -2.95 5.70 18.20
CA GLY A 25 -3.11 4.44 18.91
C GLY A 25 -1.79 3.81 19.38
N PHE A 26 -0.64 4.32 18.97
CA PHE A 26 0.64 3.74 19.34
C PHE A 26 1.02 4.13 20.78
N ASP A 27 1.20 3.11 21.62
CA ASP A 27 1.53 3.28 23.04
C ASP A 27 3.04 3.33 23.31
N GLY A 28 3.86 3.42 22.26
CA GLY A 28 5.32 3.50 22.36
C GLY A 28 6.00 2.18 22.73
N LYS A 29 5.25 1.08 22.86
CA LYS A 29 5.81 -0.23 23.20
C LYS A 29 6.22 -1.01 21.95
N PRO A 30 7.31 -1.78 22.01
CA PRO A 30 7.63 -2.73 20.95
C PRO A 30 6.52 -3.78 20.82
N ASN A 31 6.26 -4.25 19.59
CA ASN A 31 5.21 -5.22 19.25
C ASN A 31 3.79 -4.75 19.56
N SER A 32 3.53 -3.46 19.40
CA SER A 32 2.18 -2.90 19.56
C SER A 32 1.25 -3.39 18.45
N ASP A 33 0.05 -3.84 18.82
CA ASP A 33 -1.00 -4.34 17.91
C ASP A 33 -1.37 -3.32 16.82
N ILE A 34 -1.09 -2.04 17.07
CA ILE A 34 -1.34 -0.97 16.12
C ILE A 34 -0.51 -1.10 14.83
N ALA A 35 0.67 -1.72 14.90
CA ALA A 35 1.49 -2.01 13.72
C ALA A 35 0.82 -3.04 12.83
N VAL A 36 0.27 -4.10 13.45
CA VAL A 36 -0.49 -5.15 12.77
C VAL A 36 -1.75 -4.55 12.14
N PHE A 37 -2.45 -3.67 12.86
CA PHE A 37 -3.59 -2.91 12.34
C PHE A 37 -3.24 -2.08 11.09
N LEU A 38 -2.14 -1.32 11.14
CA LEU A 38 -1.66 -0.53 10.00
C LEU A 38 -1.41 -1.43 8.79
N VAL A 39 -0.64 -2.51 8.98
CA VAL A 39 -0.27 -3.43 7.89
C VAL A 39 -1.50 -4.04 7.24
N TRP A 40 -2.46 -4.56 8.01
CA TRP A 40 -3.66 -5.20 7.45
C TRP A 40 -4.54 -4.22 6.67
N LEU A 41 -4.77 -3.01 7.20
CA LEU A 41 -5.55 -2.01 6.49
C LEU A 41 -4.84 -1.52 5.23
N MET A 42 -3.53 -1.29 5.31
CA MET A 42 -2.75 -0.86 4.14
C MET A 42 -2.69 -1.95 3.08
N ILE A 43 -2.56 -3.24 3.44
CA ILE A 43 -2.70 -4.36 2.49
C ILE A 43 -4.06 -4.28 1.78
N GLY A 44 -5.16 -4.11 2.52
CA GLY A 44 -6.50 -3.98 1.92
C GLY A 44 -6.61 -2.82 0.93
N LEU A 45 -6.01 -1.67 1.26
CA LEU A 45 -6.03 -0.46 0.41
C LEU A 45 -5.06 -0.51 -0.79
N THR A 46 -4.09 -1.43 -0.77
CA THR A 46 -3.00 -1.51 -1.76
C THR A 46 -2.87 -2.88 -2.42
N ALA A 47 -3.79 -3.80 -2.17
CA ALA A 47 -3.77 -5.15 -2.70
C ALA A 47 -3.84 -5.18 -4.23
N PRO A 48 -3.10 -6.08 -4.91
CA PRO A 48 -2.20 -7.08 -4.34
C PRO A 48 -0.78 -6.58 -3.98
N ALA A 49 -0.32 -5.44 -4.52
CA ALA A 49 1.07 -4.97 -4.37
C ALA A 49 1.46 -4.70 -2.92
N GLY A 50 0.49 -4.40 -2.05
CA GLY A 50 0.71 -4.25 -0.61
C GLY A 50 1.43 -5.43 0.04
N LEU A 51 1.23 -6.65 -0.45
CA LEU A 51 1.90 -7.85 0.09
C LEU A 51 3.42 -7.80 -0.04
N LEU A 52 3.97 -6.97 -0.93
CA LEU A 52 5.42 -6.82 -1.11
C LEU A 52 6.10 -6.20 0.11
N VAL A 53 5.42 -5.33 0.87
CA VAL A 53 5.99 -4.67 2.05
C VAL A 53 6.28 -5.68 3.18
N PRO A 54 5.32 -6.49 3.66
CA PRO A 54 5.61 -7.49 4.69
C PRO A 54 6.57 -8.58 4.19
N LEU A 55 6.51 -8.96 2.91
CA LEU A 55 7.50 -9.87 2.31
C LEU A 55 8.92 -9.28 2.35
N GLY A 56 9.06 -7.97 2.11
CA GLY A 56 10.32 -7.26 2.26
C GLY A 56 10.85 -7.31 3.70
N HIS A 57 9.98 -7.14 4.68
CA HIS A 57 10.35 -7.26 6.10
C HIS A 57 10.83 -8.67 6.45
N VAL A 58 10.10 -9.70 6.00
CA VAL A 58 10.51 -11.10 6.20
C VAL A 58 11.87 -11.37 5.56
N ALA A 59 12.07 -10.91 4.32
CA ALA A 59 13.36 -11.07 3.63
C ALA A 59 14.50 -10.36 4.36
N LEU A 60 14.28 -9.13 4.86
CA LEU A 60 15.29 -8.40 5.62
C LEU A 60 15.62 -9.08 6.96
N TYR A 61 14.61 -9.59 7.64
CA TYR A 61 14.79 -10.31 8.91
C TYR A 61 15.60 -11.61 8.70
N GLU A 62 15.20 -12.43 7.73
CA GLU A 62 15.85 -13.72 7.44
C GLU A 62 17.27 -13.56 6.90
N ILE A 63 17.53 -12.53 6.07
CA ILE A 63 18.84 -12.36 5.40
C ILE A 63 19.83 -11.59 6.29
N TYR A 64 19.36 -10.57 7.02
CA TYR A 64 20.25 -9.62 7.72
C TYR A 64 20.10 -9.64 9.25
N LEU A 65 19.23 -10.48 9.82
CA LEU A 65 18.92 -10.53 11.26
C LEU A 65 18.54 -9.16 11.85
N LEU A 66 18.07 -8.25 11.01
CA LEU A 66 17.64 -6.90 11.39
C LEU A 66 16.20 -6.98 11.90
N SER A 67 16.03 -7.06 13.23
CA SER A 67 14.73 -6.81 13.84
C SER A 67 14.52 -5.30 13.94
N VAL A 68 13.62 -4.75 13.14
CA VAL A 68 13.20 -3.35 13.29
C VAL A 68 12.15 -3.31 14.40
N PRO A 69 12.47 -2.76 15.59
CA PRO A 69 11.48 -2.63 16.65
C PRO A 69 10.36 -1.70 16.18
N THR A 70 9.14 -1.96 16.66
CA THR A 70 8.01 -1.06 16.39
C THR A 70 8.31 0.31 16.98
N SER A 71 8.36 1.32 16.12
CA SER A 71 8.57 2.71 16.49
C SER A 71 7.69 3.64 15.64
N TYR A 72 7.56 4.91 16.03
CA TYR A 72 6.80 5.88 15.23
C TYR A 72 7.38 6.02 13.82
N GLU A 73 8.72 5.98 13.72
CA GLU A 73 9.45 6.02 12.46
C GLU A 73 9.15 4.79 11.62
N SER A 74 9.19 3.58 12.21
CA SER A 74 8.91 2.34 11.49
C SER A 74 7.48 2.35 10.92
N LEU A 75 6.48 2.77 11.72
CA LEU A 75 5.09 2.88 11.27
C LEU A 75 4.94 3.87 10.10
N PHE A 76 5.65 5.00 10.16
CA PHE A 76 5.63 6.00 9.09
C PHE A 76 6.28 5.46 7.80
N PHE A 77 7.42 4.77 7.91
CA PHE A 77 8.10 4.20 6.74
C PHE A 77 7.30 3.06 6.11
N ASP A 78 6.69 2.19 6.91
CA ASP A 78 5.81 1.13 6.42
C ASP A 78 4.64 1.74 5.65
N TRP A 79 3.95 2.72 6.27
CA TRP A 79 2.87 3.46 5.62
C TRP A 79 3.32 4.10 4.31
N LEU A 80 4.50 4.72 4.28
CA LEU A 80 5.04 5.37 3.09
C LEU A 80 5.31 4.36 1.97
N ALA A 81 5.90 3.21 2.29
CA ALA A 81 6.16 2.14 1.34
C ALA A 81 4.85 1.62 0.72
N PHE A 82 3.85 1.33 1.56
CA PHE A 82 2.52 0.94 1.08
C PHE A 82 1.86 2.05 0.24
N CYS A 83 1.94 3.30 0.67
CA CYS A 83 1.35 4.44 -0.04
C CYS A 83 1.96 4.59 -1.44
N VAL A 84 3.28 4.52 -1.57
CA VAL A 84 3.96 4.57 -2.87
C VAL A 84 3.55 3.39 -3.76
N LEU A 85 3.59 2.17 -3.24
CA LEU A 85 3.22 0.97 -4.00
C LEU A 85 1.75 0.99 -4.44
N GLY A 86 0.85 1.31 -3.52
CA GLY A 86 -0.59 1.43 -3.79
C GLY A 86 -0.88 2.53 -4.81
N TYR A 87 -0.20 3.67 -4.73
CA TYR A 87 -0.35 4.75 -5.70
C TYR A 87 0.08 4.31 -7.10
N LEU A 88 1.26 3.70 -7.21
CA LEU A 88 1.77 3.19 -8.48
C LEU A 88 0.84 2.11 -9.04
N GLN A 89 0.33 1.21 -8.21
CA GLN A 89 -0.60 0.18 -8.64
C GLN A 89 -1.91 0.78 -9.19
N TRP A 90 -2.63 1.56 -8.38
CA TRP A 90 -3.98 2.02 -8.72
C TRP A 90 -4.02 3.11 -9.79
N PHE A 91 -3.03 4.01 -9.83
CA PHE A 91 -3.09 5.20 -10.68
C PHE A 91 -2.13 5.17 -11.88
N LYS A 92 -1.16 4.24 -11.91
CA LYS A 92 -0.26 4.04 -13.05
C LYS A 92 -0.46 2.68 -13.70
N LEU A 93 -0.30 1.60 -12.94
CA LEU A 93 -0.28 0.24 -13.48
C LEU A 93 -1.67 -0.21 -13.94
N VAL A 94 -2.70 -0.06 -13.10
CA VAL A 94 -4.06 -0.49 -13.42
C VAL A 94 -4.57 0.21 -14.70
N PRO A 95 -4.55 1.55 -14.84
CA PRO A 95 -4.96 2.22 -16.07
C PRO A 95 -4.17 1.75 -17.30
N PHE A 96 -2.85 1.58 -17.15
CA PHE A 96 -1.98 1.10 -18.24
C PHE A 96 -2.38 -0.29 -18.72
N VAL A 97 -2.62 -1.24 -17.79
CA VAL A 97 -3.05 -2.60 -18.13
C VAL A 97 -4.43 -2.60 -18.79
N PHE A 98 -5.37 -1.80 -18.31
CA PHE A 98 -6.70 -1.67 -18.92
C PHE A 98 -6.63 -1.12 -20.34
N GLU A 99 -5.84 -0.07 -20.58
CA GLU A 99 -5.64 0.51 -21.91
C GLU A 99 -4.98 -0.50 -22.85
N ARG A 100 -3.98 -1.24 -22.36
CA ARG A 100 -3.31 -2.29 -23.13
C ARG A 100 -4.25 -3.44 -23.46
N ALA A 101 -5.02 -3.95 -22.50
CA ALA A 101 -5.97 -5.04 -22.73
C ALA A 101 -7.04 -4.66 -23.77
N ARG A 102 -7.50 -3.41 -23.76
CA ARG A 102 -8.45 -2.90 -24.76
C ARG A 102 -7.87 -2.93 -26.18
N GLN A 103 -6.63 -2.50 -26.35
CA GLN A 103 -5.95 -2.52 -27.66
C GLN A 103 -5.79 -3.94 -28.21
N TRP A 104 -5.53 -4.92 -27.34
CA TRP A 104 -5.37 -6.30 -27.74
C TRP A 104 -6.69 -6.89 -28.22
N ARG A 105 -7.78 -6.66 -27.48
CA ARG A 105 -9.12 -7.13 -27.87
C ARG A 105 -9.59 -6.53 -29.21
N SER A 106 -9.25 -5.27 -29.51
CA SER A 106 -9.59 -4.64 -30.80
C SER A 106 -8.77 -5.17 -32.00
N ARG A 107 -7.59 -5.75 -31.76
CA ARG A 107 -6.77 -6.36 -32.83
C ARG A 107 -7.26 -7.77 -33.17
N SER A 108 -7.84 -8.48 -32.21
CA SER A 108 -8.35 -9.85 -32.40
C SER A 108 -9.67 -9.92 -33.16
N SER A 109 -10.41 -8.82 -33.31
CA SER A 109 -11.70 -8.78 -34.02
C SER A 109 -11.59 -8.34 -35.49
N VAL A 110 -10.36 -8.13 -35.98
CA VAL A 110 -10.07 -7.70 -37.36
C VAL A 110 -9.42 -8.83 -38.18
N ASN A 111 -9.15 -9.99 -37.56
CA ASN A 111 -8.73 -11.23 -38.21
C ASN A 111 -9.84 -12.27 -38.11
#